data_AF-Q848V1-F1
#
_entry.id   AF-Q848V1-F1
#
_cell.length_a   1.000
_cell.length_b   1.000
_cell.length_c   1.000
_cell.angle_alpha   90.00
_cell.angle_beta   90.00
_cell.angle_gamma   90.00
#
_symmetry.space_group_name_H-M   'P 1'
#
loop_
_entity.id
_entity.type
_entity.pdbx_description
1 polymer ?
#
loop_
_entity_poly.entity_id
_entity_poly.type
_entity_poly.pdbx_seq_one_letter_code
_entity_poly.pdbx_strand_id
1 'polypeptide(L)'
;MSINTFVYSHPINVYIIKNLGITVEQFCELYAYPQGTVASWITRQRRIKSLPASFVYDLSLASSLNMSDVYEKLLSLEKEYDSFKIKHDKKIKKHI
;
A
#
# COMPACT_ATOMS: atom_id res chain seq x y z
N MET A 1 20.18 -5.22 -3.02
CA MET A 1 19.39 -5.76 -1.89
C MET A 1 18.11 -6.36 -2.46
N SER A 2 17.75 -7.60 -2.13
CA SER A 2 16.47 -8.20 -2.55
C SER A 2 15.35 -7.73 -1.61
N ILE A 3 14.36 -7.03 -2.14
CA ILE A 3 13.28 -6.49 -1.32
C ILE A 3 12.35 -7.64 -0.95
N ASN A 4 12.18 -7.90 0.34
CA ASN A 4 11.40 -9.04 0.84
C ASN A 4 9.89 -8.80 0.67
N THR A 5 9.34 -9.22 -0.47
CA THR A 5 7.95 -8.95 -0.87
C THR A 5 6.87 -9.64 -0.04
N PHE A 6 7.22 -10.56 0.86
CA PHE A 6 6.27 -11.34 1.67
C PHE A 6 5.81 -10.62 2.96
N VAL A 7 6.55 -9.60 3.42
CA VAL A 7 6.24 -8.87 4.67
C VAL A 7 5.22 -7.75 4.45
N TYR A 8 5.00 -7.35 3.19
CA TYR A 8 4.29 -6.12 2.82
C TYR A 8 2.92 -6.42 2.23
N SER A 9 1.94 -6.71 3.09
CA SER A 9 0.59 -7.04 2.64
C SER A 9 -0.28 -5.80 2.38
N HIS A 10 -0.01 -4.68 3.06
CA HIS A 10 -0.82 -3.46 2.90
C HIS A 10 -0.70 -2.87 1.48
N PRO A 11 -1.81 -2.43 0.85
CA PRO A 11 -1.81 -1.89 -0.51
C PRO A 11 -0.77 -0.78 -0.77
N ILE A 12 -0.60 0.14 0.18
CA ILE A 12 0.42 1.20 0.12
C ILE A 12 1.83 0.62 -0.06
N ASN A 13 2.18 -0.38 0.75
CA ASN A 13 3.51 -0.98 0.66
C ASN A 13 3.68 -1.73 -0.65
N VAL A 14 2.66 -2.49 -1.06
CA VAL A 14 2.70 -3.24 -2.32
C VAL A 14 2.92 -2.28 -3.49
N TYR A 15 2.17 -1.18 -3.53
CA TYR A 15 2.30 -0.20 -4.61
C TYR A 15 3.69 0.43 -4.63
N ILE A 16 4.16 0.96 -3.50
CA ILE A 16 5.46 1.64 -3.46
C ILE A 16 6.61 0.66 -3.75
N ILE A 17 6.61 -0.51 -3.11
CA ILE A 17 7.73 -1.45 -3.21
C ILE A 17 7.72 -2.23 -4.52
N LYS A 18 6.57 -2.77 -4.92
CA LYS A 18 6.49 -3.62 -6.12
C LYS A 18 6.23 -2.83 -7.39
N ASN A 19 5.40 -1.78 -7.34
CA ASN A 19 5.04 -1.03 -8.54
C ASN A 19 5.99 0.12 -8.83
N LEU A 20 6.47 0.84 -7.80
CA LEU A 20 7.44 1.92 -7.99
C LEU A 20 8.90 1.43 -7.88
N GLY A 21 9.15 0.27 -7.26
CA GLY A 21 10.50 -0.29 -7.14
C GLY A 21 11.39 0.44 -6.13
N ILE A 22 10.80 1.25 -5.24
CA ILE A 22 11.49 2.01 -4.20
C ILE A 22 10.97 1.63 -2.81
N THR A 23 11.72 1.97 -1.77
CA THR A 23 11.25 1.77 -0.39
C THR A 23 10.23 2.85 0.00
N VAL A 24 9.42 2.57 1.03
CA VAL A 24 8.48 3.56 1.60
C VAL A 24 9.22 4.77 2.15
N GLU A 25 10.39 4.55 2.75
CA GLU A 25 11.28 5.61 3.23
C GLU A 25 11.73 6.53 2.09
N GLN A 26 12.26 5.97 1.00
CA GLN A 26 12.66 6.76 -0.18
C GLN A 26 11.48 7.54 -0.78
N PHE A 27 10.29 6.93 -0.87
CA PHE A 27 9.10 7.66 -1.31
C PHE A 27 8.75 8.83 -0.36
N CYS A 28 8.82 8.60 0.95
CA CYS A 28 8.56 9.64 1.94
C CYS A 28 9.56 10.80 1.84
N GLU A 29 10.84 10.51 1.60
CA GLU A 29 11.87 11.53 1.38
C GLU A 29 11.62 12.33 0.09
N LEU A 30 11.32 11.65 -1.03
CA LEU A 30 11.09 12.28 -2.32
C LEU A 30 9.90 13.25 -2.32
N TYR A 31 8.83 12.89 -1.62
CA TYR A 31 7.57 13.66 -1.61
C TYR A 31 7.30 14.37 -0.27
N ALA A 32 8.32 14.48 0.59
CA ALA A 32 8.27 15.18 1.87
C ALA A 32 7.13 14.72 2.81
N TYR A 33 6.84 13.41 2.84
CA TYR A 33 5.92 12.83 3.81
C TYR A 33 6.65 12.43 5.10
N PRO A 34 6.11 12.74 6.29
CA PRO A 34 6.65 12.16 7.52
C PRO A 34 6.47 10.64 7.50
N GLN A 35 7.58 9.90 7.61
CA GLN A 35 7.54 8.43 7.57
C GLN A 35 6.58 7.85 8.62
N GLY A 36 6.53 8.44 9.83
CA GLY A 36 5.61 8.03 10.89
C GLY A 36 4.14 8.14 10.50
N THR A 37 3.77 9.13 9.67
CA THR A 37 2.41 9.29 9.17
C THR A 37 2.04 8.17 8.21
N VAL A 38 2.89 7.89 7.22
CA VAL A 38 2.64 6.80 6.24
C VAL A 38 2.66 5.44 6.93
N ALA A 39 3.60 5.22 7.86
CA ALA A 39 3.64 4.03 8.71
C ALA A 39 2.37 3.86 9.55
N SER A 40 1.80 4.96 10.07
CA SER A 40 0.53 4.91 10.81
C SER A 40 -0.63 4.46 9.93
N TRP A 41 -0.67 4.85 8.66
CA TRP A 41 -1.73 4.41 7.74
C TRP A 41 -1.64 2.91 7.47
N ILE A 42 -0.43 2.40 7.27
CA ILE A 42 -0.16 0.98 7.05
C ILE A 42 -0.52 0.16 8.29
N THR A 43 0.01 0.54 9.46
CA THR A 43 -0.18 -0.21 10.72
C THR A 43 -1.62 -0.18 11.20
N ARG A 44 -2.33 0.93 11.00
CA ARG A 44 -3.76 1.07 11.31
C ARG A 44 -4.69 0.62 10.19
N GLN A 45 -4.17 0.01 9.12
CA GLN A 45 -4.97 -0.57 8.04
C GLN A 45 -5.92 0.45 7.40
N ARG A 46 -5.43 1.67 7.20
CA ARG A 46 -6.22 2.79 6.66
C ARG A 46 -6.70 2.44 5.26
N ARG A 47 -8.01 2.61 5.03
CA ARG A 47 -8.64 2.32 3.75
C ARG A 47 -8.17 3.26 2.65
N ILE A 48 -8.02 2.76 1.43
CA ILE A 48 -7.58 3.55 0.25
C ILE A 48 -8.47 4.78 0.04
N LYS A 49 -9.79 4.60 0.17
CA LYS A 49 -10.78 5.71 0.06
C LYS A 49 -10.59 6.86 1.05
N SER A 50 -9.84 6.63 2.12
CA SER A 50 -9.59 7.61 3.18
C SER A 50 -8.21 8.25 3.07
N LEU A 51 -7.38 7.86 2.11
CA LEU A 51 -6.07 8.47 1.91
C LEU A 51 -6.22 9.91 1.40
N PRO A 52 -5.28 10.81 1.74
CA PRO A 52 -5.26 12.15 1.16
C PRO A 52 -5.15 12.08 -0.37
N ALA A 53 -5.91 12.92 -1.07
CA ALA A 53 -5.83 13.03 -2.53
C ALA A 53 -4.42 13.42 -2.98
N SER A 54 -3.72 14.27 -2.23
CA SER A 54 -2.31 14.64 -2.49
C SER A 54 -1.40 13.42 -2.53
N PHE A 55 -1.58 12.46 -1.63
CA PHE A 55 -0.76 11.25 -1.60
C PHE A 55 -0.96 10.37 -2.84
N VAL A 56 -2.20 10.24 -3.31
CA VAL A 56 -2.51 9.50 -4.54
C VAL A 56 -1.95 10.21 -5.77
N TYR A 57 -1.98 11.55 -5.77
CA TYR A 57 -1.34 12.36 -6.81
C TYR A 57 0.18 12.18 -6.83
N ASP A 58 0.85 12.20 -5.68
CA ASP A 58 2.30 11.98 -5.60
C ASP A 58 2.69 10.56 -6.06
N LEU A 59 1.88 9.56 -5.76
CA LEU A 59 2.04 8.21 -6.32
C LEU A 59 1.87 8.19 -7.84
N SER A 60 0.99 9.01 -8.40
CA SER A 60 0.79 9.13 -9.84
C SER A 60 2.00 9.78 -10.51
N LEU A 61 2.57 10.83 -9.89
CA LEU A 61 3.83 11.42 -10.33
C LEU A 61 4.97 10.38 -10.32
N ALA A 62 5.11 9.62 -9.22
CA ALA A 62 6.15 8.62 -9.08
C ALA A 62 6.04 7.47 -10.10
N SER A 63 4.81 7.10 -10.48
CA SER A 63 4.56 6.04 -11.46
C SER A 63 4.48 6.53 -12.90
N SER A 64 4.50 7.85 -13.13
CA SER A 64 4.19 8.45 -14.44
C SER A 64 2.85 7.96 -15.02
N LEU A 65 1.86 7.73 -14.14
CA LEU A 65 0.50 7.34 -14.49
C LEU A 65 -0.46 8.46 -14.13
N ASN A 66 -1.67 8.44 -14.71
CA ASN A 66 -2.72 9.33 -14.25
C ASN A 66 -3.24 8.89 -12.86
N MET A 67 -3.78 9.86 -12.13
CA MET A 67 -4.24 9.65 -10.75
C MET A 67 -5.37 8.60 -10.64
N SER A 68 -6.23 8.50 -11.65
CA SER A 68 -7.34 7.53 -11.68
C SER A 68 -6.84 6.10 -11.74
N ASP A 69 -5.89 5.81 -12.65
CA ASP A 69 -5.30 4.48 -12.81
C ASP A 69 -4.58 4.04 -11.52
N VAL A 70 -3.86 4.96 -10.88
CA VAL A 70 -3.21 4.72 -9.59
C VAL A 70 -4.25 4.37 -8.51
N TYR A 71 -5.32 5.15 -8.45
CA TYR A 71 -6.38 4.93 -7.46
C TYR A 71 -7.10 3.60 -7.67
N GLU A 72 -7.45 3.25 -8.91
CA GLU A 72 -8.07 1.96 -9.24
C GLU A 72 -7.15 0.77 -8.94
N LYS A 73 -5.84 0.92 -9.19
CA LYS A 73 -4.86 -0.10 -8.86
C LYS A 73 -4.72 -0.28 -7.36
N LEU A 74 -4.70 0.81 -6.58
CA LEU A 74 -4.71 0.75 -5.11
C LEU A 74 -5.98 0.06 -4.58
N LEU A 75 -7.15 0.35 -5.15
CA LEU A 75 -8.41 -0.33 -4.78
C LEU A 75 -8.36 -1.83 -5.10
N SER A 76 -7.75 -2.22 -6.21
CA SER A 76 -7.59 -3.63 -6.58
C SER A 76 -6.67 -4.36 -5.61
N LEU A 77 -5.54 -3.74 -5.25
CA LEU A 77 -4.64 -4.24 -4.20
C LEU A 77 -5.34 -4.35 -2.84
N GLU A 78 -6.22 -3.40 -2.49
CA GLU A 78 -7.01 -3.47 -1.26
C GLU A 78 -7.97 -4.66 -1.25
N LYS A 79 -8.64 -4.95 -2.37
CA LYS A 79 -9.52 -6.12 -2.50
C LYS A 79 -8.75 -7.44 -2.38
N GLU A 80 -7.57 -7.52 -2.98
CA GLU A 80 -6.69 -8.69 -2.82
C GLU A 80 -6.28 -8.86 -1.37
N TYR A 81 -5.83 -7.77 -0.73
CA TYR A 81 -5.43 -7.76 0.67
C TYR A 81 -6.56 -8.23 1.61
N ASP A 82 -7.76 -7.69 1.46
CA ASP A 82 -8.95 -8.09 2.23
C ASP A 82 -9.26 -9.58 2.00
N SER A 83 -9.17 -10.06 0.76
CA SER A 83 -9.42 -11.46 0.41
C SER A 83 -8.41 -12.42 1.05
N PHE A 84 -7.13 -12.04 1.10
CA PHE A 84 -6.08 -12.81 1.77
C PHE A 84 -6.32 -12.87 3.28
N LYS A 85 -6.69 -11.74 3.90
CA LYS A 85 -6.99 -11.68 5.34
C LYS A 85 -8.15 -12.59 5.72
N ILE A 86 -9.25 -12.54 4.96
CA ILE A 86 -10.41 -13.41 5.18
C ILE A 86 -10.05 -14.90 5.07
N LYS A 87 -9.25 -15.28 4.07
CA LYS A 87 -8.80 -16.68 3.90
C LYS A 87 -7.93 -17.14 5.07
N HIS A 88 -7.07 -16.26 5.57
CA HIS A 88 -6.21 -16.55 6.72
C HIS A 88 -7.03 -16.70 8.01
N ASP A 89 -7.97 -15.79 8.27
CA ASP A 89 -8.85 -15.86 9.45
C ASP A 89 -9.74 -17.11 9.43
N LYS A 90 -10.21 -17.54 8.25
CA LYS A 90 -10.98 -18.79 8.08
C LYS A 90 -10.14 -20.04 8.32
N LYS A 91 -8.83 -20.03 8.03
CA LYS A 91 -7.93 -21.16 8.32
C LYS A 91 -7.69 -21.30 9.82
N ILE A 92 -7.47 -20.20 10.53
CA ILE A 92 -7.27 -20.20 11.99
C ILE A 92 -8.51 -20.77 12.69
N LYS A 93 -9.72 -20.37 12.27
CA LYS A 93 -10.99 -20.85 12.87
C LYS A 93 -11.32 -22.32 12.61
N LYS A 94 -10.67 -22.98 11.65
CA LYS A 94 -10.88 -24.42 11.35
C LYS A 94 -9.96 -25.35 12.15
N HIS A 95 -9.05 -24.79 12.95
CA HIS A 95 -8.11 -25.55 13.80
C HIS A 95 -8.37 -25.33 15.29
N ILE A 96 -9.53 -24.77 15.64
CA ILE A 96 -10.08 -24.69 17.00
C ILE A 96 -11.31 -25.59 17.02
#